data_AF-A0A7Y8I1E9-F1
#
_entry.id   AF-A0A7Y8I1E9-F1
#
_cell.length_a   1.000
_cell.length_b   1.000
_cell.length_c   1.000
_cell.angle_alpha   90.00
_cell.angle_beta   90.00
_cell.angle_gamma   90.00
#
_symmetry.space_group_name_H-M   'P 1'
#
loop_
_entity.id
_entity.type
_entity.pdbx_description
1 polymer ?
#
loop_
_entity_poly.entity_id
_entity_poly.type
_entity_poly.pdbx_seq_one_letter_code
_entity_poly.pdbx_strand_id
1 'polypeptide(L)'
;MPLQNAVNDARAMESVLREMGFEVESVTDASLRSMEGALDRFVGNLRAGDVALFYYSGHGIQLGGENYLVPVDYKASDEAEVRYQALPAQKVLDRMEGRGTQLNIVILDACRNNPFLRTRAASGGLAGMTAGKGSYIAFAAAPGKVAWDAGPA
;
A
#
# COMPACT_ATOMS: atom_id res chain seq x y z
N MET A 1 10.92 -10.26 7.52
CA MET A 1 10.46 -11.65 7.33
C MET A 1 9.69 -11.71 6.03
N PRO A 2 9.94 -12.69 5.14
CA PRO A 2 9.14 -12.88 3.93
C PRO A 2 7.68 -13.12 4.30
N LEU A 3 6.76 -12.39 3.68
CA LEU A 3 5.33 -12.67 3.81
C LEU A 3 4.98 -13.67 2.70
N GLN A 4 4.92 -14.95 3.06
CA GLN A 4 4.72 -16.03 2.09
C GLN A 4 3.43 -15.89 1.28
N ASN A 5 2.45 -15.15 1.81
CA ASN A 5 1.16 -14.94 1.16
C ASN A 5 1.10 -13.67 0.30
N ALA A 6 1.94 -12.66 0.53
CA ALA A 6 1.79 -11.36 -0.15
C ALA A 6 1.88 -11.46 -1.68
N VAL A 7 2.78 -12.32 -2.18
CA VAL A 7 2.89 -12.60 -3.62
C VAL A 7 1.67 -13.35 -4.15
N ASN A 8 1.12 -14.28 -3.37
CA ASN A 8 -0.08 -15.03 -3.75
C ASN A 8 -1.30 -14.09 -3.80
N ASP A 9 -1.45 -13.20 -2.81
CA ASP A 9 -2.56 -12.25 -2.74
C ASP A 9 -2.50 -11.25 -3.90
N ALA A 10 -1.31 -10.73 -4.22
CA ALA A 10 -1.11 -9.86 -5.37
C ALA A 10 -1.47 -10.54 -6.69
N ARG A 11 -1.11 -11.81 -6.87
CA ARG A 11 -1.45 -12.60 -8.07
C ARG A 11 -2.95 -12.92 -8.15
N ALA A 12 -3.57 -13.22 -7.02
CA ALA A 12 -5.01 -13.45 -6.95
C ALA A 12 -5.78 -12.18 -7.34
N MET A 13 -5.40 -11.03 -6.78
CA MET A 13 -5.97 -9.74 -7.14
C MET A 13 -5.74 -9.38 -8.60
N GLU A 14 -4.55 -9.65 -9.16
CA GLU A 14 -4.29 -9.45 -10.59
C GLU A 14 -5.27 -10.25 -11.45
N SER A 15 -5.47 -11.55 -11.18
CA SER A 15 -6.41 -12.39 -11.95
C SER A 15 -7.82 -11.82 -11.91
N VAL A 16 -8.29 -11.51 -10.71
CA VAL A 16 -9.65 -10.99 -10.46
C VAL A 16 -9.88 -9.65 -11.16
N LEU A 17 -8.90 -8.74 -11.13
CA LEU A 17 -9.00 -7.44 -11.81
C LEU A 17 -8.98 -7.58 -13.33
N ARG A 18 -8.13 -8.46 -13.88
CA ARG A 18 -8.10 -8.74 -15.31
C ARG A 18 -9.42 -9.34 -15.79
N GLU A 19 -10.03 -10.25 -15.03
CA GLU A 19 -11.35 -10.83 -15.33
C GLU A 19 -12.46 -9.77 -15.34
N MET A 20 -12.35 -8.74 -14.49
CA MET A 20 -13.24 -7.58 -14.49
C MET A 20 -12.97 -6.57 -15.63
N GLY A 21 -11.96 -6.82 -16.48
CA GLY A 21 -11.63 -5.97 -17.61
C GLY A 21 -10.67 -4.82 -17.32
N PHE A 22 -10.01 -4.80 -16.15
CA PHE A 22 -8.95 -3.83 -15.89
C PHE A 22 -7.69 -4.15 -16.70
N GLU A 23 -7.01 -3.11 -17.17
CA GLU A 23 -5.62 -3.19 -17.59
C GLU A 23 -4.74 -3.20 -16.32
N VAL A 24 -4.09 -4.33 -16.05
CA VAL A 24 -3.33 -4.53 -14.81
C VAL A 24 -1.82 -4.52 -15.06
N GLU A 25 -1.11 -3.71 -14.29
CA GLU A 25 0.34 -3.78 -14.07
C GLU A 25 0.59 -4.35 -12.68
N SER A 26 1.42 -5.39 -12.58
CA SER A 26 1.78 -6.02 -11.30
C SER A 26 3.30 -6.12 -11.15
N VAL A 27 3.77 -5.94 -9.91
CA VAL A 27 5.16 -6.14 -9.52
C VAL A 27 5.19 -6.89 -8.19
N THR A 28 6.09 -7.86 -8.06
CA THR A 28 6.29 -8.66 -6.84
C THR A 28 7.73 -8.51 -6.36
N ASP A 29 7.96 -8.65 -5.06
CA ASP A 29 9.28 -8.47 -4.43
C ASP A 29 9.98 -7.17 -4.88
N ALA A 30 9.21 -6.08 -4.93
CA ALA A 30 9.64 -4.84 -5.54
C ALA A 30 10.60 -4.06 -4.63
N SER A 31 11.69 -3.56 -5.21
CA SER A 31 12.52 -2.51 -4.61
C SER A 31 11.78 -1.16 -4.63
N LEU A 32 12.25 -0.18 -3.85
CA LEU A 32 11.66 1.17 -3.87
C LEU A 32 11.59 1.73 -5.29
N ARG A 33 12.71 1.62 -6.01
CA ARG A 33 12.82 2.06 -7.42
C ARG A 33 11.80 1.35 -8.31
N SER A 34 11.60 0.05 -8.12
CA SER A 34 10.62 -0.72 -8.89
C SER A 34 9.20 -0.28 -8.59
N MET A 35 8.87 -0.02 -7.31
CA MET A 35 7.56 0.48 -6.90
C MET A 35 7.27 1.87 -7.49
N GLU A 36 8.23 2.79 -7.41
CA GLU A 36 8.07 4.13 -7.97
C GLU A 36 7.94 4.11 -9.50
N GLY A 37 8.75 3.30 -10.18
CA GLY A 37 8.65 3.15 -11.63
C GLY A 37 7.34 2.51 -12.09
N ALA A 38 6.79 1.56 -11.33
CA ALA A 38 5.48 0.99 -11.60
C ALA A 38 4.36 2.02 -11.35
N LEU A 39 4.45 2.79 -10.27
CA LEU A 39 3.51 3.89 -10.01
C LEU A 39 3.54 4.95 -11.12
N ASP A 40 4.73 5.28 -11.64
CA ASP A 40 4.88 6.23 -12.75
C ASP A 40 4.20 5.73 -14.04
N ARG A 41 4.40 4.47 -14.41
CA ARG A 41 3.77 3.87 -15.58
C ARG A 41 2.25 3.77 -15.41
N PHE A 42 1.80 3.26 -14.27
CA PHE A 42 0.38 3.18 -13.91
C PHE A 42 -0.30 4.55 -14.03
N VAL A 43 0.22 5.58 -13.35
CA VAL A 43 -0.33 6.94 -13.37
C VAL A 43 -0.24 7.58 -14.75
N GLY A 44 0.81 7.28 -15.52
CA GLY A 44 1.00 7.75 -16.89
C GLY A 44 -0.07 7.23 -17.85
N ASN A 45 -0.60 6.03 -17.61
CA ASN A 45 -1.65 5.42 -18.41
C ASN A 45 -3.06 5.92 -18.04
N LEU A 46 -3.25 6.44 -16.82
CA LEU A 46 -4.54 6.98 -16.37
C LEU A 46 -4.95 8.25 -17.13
N ARG A 47 -6.24 8.31 -17.46
CA ARG A 47 -6.94 9.42 -18.10
C ARG A 47 -8.05 9.95 -17.20
N ALA A 48 -8.47 11.17 -17.48
CA ALA A 48 -9.61 11.75 -16.78
C ALA A 48 -10.88 10.92 -17.05
N GLY A 49 -11.63 10.62 -16.00
CA GLY A 49 -12.81 9.76 -16.06
C GLY A 49 -12.56 8.26 -15.82
N ASP A 50 -11.30 7.82 -15.76
CA ASP A 50 -11.00 6.40 -15.51
C ASP A 50 -11.38 5.96 -14.09
N VAL A 51 -11.58 4.65 -13.91
CA VAL A 51 -11.58 4.00 -12.60
C VAL A 51 -10.19 3.47 -12.35
N ALA A 52 -9.50 4.02 -11.35
CA ALA A 52 -8.15 3.63 -10.99
C ALA A 52 -8.16 2.80 -9.70
N LEU A 53 -7.48 1.66 -9.71
CA LEU A 53 -7.35 0.81 -8.53
C LEU A 53 -5.88 0.51 -8.26
N PHE A 54 -5.47 0.74 -7.01
CA PHE A 54 -4.17 0.36 -6.48
C PHE A 54 -4.36 -0.67 -5.37
N TYR A 55 -3.68 -1.81 -5.50
CA TYR A 55 -3.63 -2.85 -4.48
C TYR A 55 -2.18 -3.07 -4.05
N TYR A 56 -1.96 -3.17 -2.74
CA TYR A 56 -0.67 -3.53 -2.16
C TYR A 56 -0.84 -4.57 -1.07
N SER A 57 -0.04 -5.64 -1.13
CA SER A 57 0.13 -6.60 -0.05
C SER A 57 1.59 -6.62 0.41
N GLY A 58 1.84 -6.50 1.71
CA GLY A 58 3.21 -6.42 2.21
C GLY A 58 3.37 -5.85 3.62
N HIS A 59 4.53 -5.28 3.91
CA HIS A 59 4.80 -4.60 5.19
C HIS A 59 4.43 -3.12 5.09
N GLY A 60 3.71 -2.62 6.09
CA GLY A 60 3.34 -1.21 6.19
C GLY A 60 3.88 -0.60 7.47
N ILE A 61 4.46 0.61 7.38
CA ILE A 61 4.92 1.38 8.53
C ILE A 61 4.09 2.65 8.65
N GLN A 62 3.68 2.97 9.87
CA GLN A 62 3.08 4.25 10.21
C GLN A 62 4.11 5.10 10.95
N LEU A 63 4.32 6.33 10.49
CA LEU A 63 5.24 7.30 11.11
C LEU A 63 4.66 8.71 11.00
N GLY A 64 4.52 9.39 12.14
CA GLY A 64 4.10 10.80 12.17
C GLY A 64 2.71 11.06 11.55
N GLY A 65 1.82 10.07 11.56
CA GLY A 65 0.48 10.17 10.95
C GLY A 65 0.41 9.73 9.49
N GLU A 66 1.53 9.33 8.88
CA GLU A 66 1.61 8.91 7.47
C GLU A 66 1.87 7.42 7.34
N ASN A 67 1.36 6.83 6.27
CA ASN A 67 1.53 5.42 5.93
C ASN A 67 2.60 5.25 4.86
N TYR A 68 3.48 4.29 5.06
CA TYR A 68 4.59 3.95 4.17
C TYR A 68 4.52 2.47 3.78
N LEU A 69 4.59 2.19 2.48
CA LEU A 69 4.64 0.86 1.88
C LEU A 69 6.11 0.45 1.78
N VAL A 70 6.46 -0.69 2.39
CA VAL A 70 7.85 -1.10 2.57
C VAL A 70 8.32 -1.96 1.38
N PRO A 71 9.41 -1.58 0.69
CA PRO A 71 10.00 -2.39 -0.38
C PRO A 71 10.90 -3.51 0.16
N VAL A 72 11.28 -4.47 -0.69
CA VAL A 72 12.13 -5.59 -0.25
C VAL A 72 13.59 -5.22 0.02
N ASP A 73 14.07 -4.11 -0.55
CA ASP A 73 15.43 -3.59 -0.37
C ASP A 73 15.53 -2.58 0.79
N TYR A 74 14.48 -2.48 1.61
CA TYR A 74 14.41 -1.59 2.75
C TYR A 74 15.44 -1.94 3.83
N LYS A 75 16.27 -0.96 4.21
CA LYS A 75 17.38 -1.11 5.16
C LYS A 75 17.44 -0.01 6.21
N ALA A 76 16.39 0.80 6.35
CA ALA A 76 16.38 1.91 7.30
C ALA A 76 16.74 1.40 8.70
N SER A 77 17.49 2.19 9.44
CA SER A 77 17.92 1.88 10.80
C SER A 77 17.25 2.77 11.85
N ASP A 78 16.64 3.87 11.40
CA ASP A 78 15.89 4.81 12.22
C ASP A 78 14.64 5.36 11.48
N GLU A 79 13.82 6.12 12.20
CA GLU A 79 12.58 6.69 11.67
C GLU A 79 12.80 7.75 10.58
N ALA A 80 13.90 8.50 10.63
CA ALA A 80 14.17 9.55 9.64
C ALA A 80 14.47 8.94 8.27
N GLU A 81 15.15 7.79 8.24
CA GLU A 81 15.46 7.04 7.03
C GLU A 81 14.24 6.41 6.36
N VAL A 82 13.16 6.12 7.12
CA VAL A 82 11.92 5.53 6.58
C VAL A 82 11.38 6.34 5.39
N ARG A 83 11.38 7.68 5.52
CA ARG A 83 10.82 8.60 4.52
C ARG A 83 11.54 8.55 3.18
N TYR A 84 12.80 8.13 3.17
CA TYR A 84 13.65 8.05 1.98
C TYR A 84 13.75 6.64 1.40
N GLN A 85 13.34 5.62 2.16
CA GLN A 85 13.50 4.22 1.79
C GLN A 85 12.18 3.47 1.57
N ALA A 86 11.03 4.11 1.81
CA ALA A 86 9.71 3.53 1.61
C ALA A 86 8.79 4.45 0.80
N LEU A 87 7.76 3.88 0.17
CA LEU A 87 6.82 4.63 -0.66
C LEU A 87 5.67 5.18 0.19
N PRO A 88 5.43 6.50 0.27
CA PRO A 88 4.27 7.03 0.98
C PRO A 88 2.96 6.59 0.31
N ALA A 89 2.03 6.01 1.07
CA ALA A 89 0.75 5.55 0.53
C ALA A 89 -0.13 6.73 0.07
N GLN A 90 -0.07 7.87 0.78
CA GLN A 90 -0.81 9.08 0.37
C GLN A 90 -0.32 9.60 -0.99
N LYS A 91 0.99 9.51 -1.29
CA LYS A 91 1.55 9.87 -2.60
C LYS A 91 0.90 9.06 -3.74
N VAL A 92 0.54 7.80 -3.50
CA VAL A 92 -0.14 6.97 -4.51
C VAL A 92 -1.52 7.55 -4.82
N LEU A 93 -2.31 7.80 -3.78
CA LEU A 93 -3.67 8.35 -3.91
C LEU A 93 -3.66 9.73 -4.56
N ASP A 94 -2.82 10.64 -4.08
CA ASP A 94 -2.72 12.01 -4.59
C ASP A 94 -2.38 12.03 -6.09
N ARG A 95 -1.51 11.10 -6.53
CA ARG A 95 -1.13 10.98 -7.94
C ARG A 95 -2.26 10.43 -8.80
N MET A 96 -3.07 9.50 -8.29
CA MET A 96 -4.25 9.02 -9.00
C MET A 96 -5.30 10.14 -9.12
N GLU A 97 -5.59 10.84 -8.02
CA GLU A 97 -6.51 11.98 -7.98
C GLU A 97 -6.07 13.10 -8.95
N GLY A 98 -4.76 13.36 -9.02
CA GLY A 98 -4.17 14.34 -9.94
C GLY A 98 -4.39 14.04 -11.43
N ARG A 99 -4.85 12.84 -11.80
CA ARG A 99 -5.21 12.48 -13.18
C ARG A 99 -6.67 12.77 -13.53
N GLY A 100 -7.48 13.21 -12.57
CA GLY A 100 -8.91 13.51 -12.80
C GLY A 100 -9.74 12.25 -13.05
N THR A 101 -9.33 11.11 -12.49
CA THR A 101 -10.07 9.85 -12.48
C THR A 101 -11.45 10.04 -11.86
N GLN A 102 -12.44 9.29 -12.33
CA GLN A 102 -13.80 9.33 -11.77
C GLN A 102 -13.85 8.65 -10.40
N LEU A 103 -13.06 7.59 -10.24
CA LEU A 103 -13.05 6.76 -9.05
C LEU A 103 -11.62 6.28 -8.76
N ASN A 104 -11.15 6.49 -7.54
CA ASN A 104 -9.88 5.98 -7.04
C ASN A 104 -10.14 4.96 -5.94
N ILE A 105 -9.57 3.77 -6.06
CA ILE A 105 -9.69 2.71 -5.06
C ILE A 105 -8.28 2.34 -4.61
N VAL A 106 -8.00 2.49 -3.33
CA VAL A 106 -6.72 2.09 -2.71
C VAL A 106 -7.00 1.00 -1.69
N ILE A 107 -6.44 -0.19 -1.92
CA ILE A 107 -6.59 -1.35 -1.04
C ILE A 107 -5.22 -1.70 -0.48
N LEU A 108 -5.08 -1.59 0.84
CA LEU A 108 -3.84 -1.86 1.55
C LEU A 108 -3.99 -3.09 2.44
N ASP A 109 -3.39 -4.19 2.00
CA ASP A 109 -3.28 -5.47 2.69
C ASP A 109 -1.89 -5.59 3.37
N ALA A 110 -1.63 -4.67 4.30
CA ALA A 110 -0.33 -4.56 4.92
C ALA A 110 -0.33 -4.99 6.39
N CYS A 111 0.60 -5.88 6.75
CA CYS A 111 0.83 -6.29 8.14
C CYS A 111 1.50 -5.18 8.96
N ARG A 112 1.11 -5.09 10.24
CA ARG A 112 1.43 -4.00 11.19
C ARG A 112 2.67 -4.27 12.02
N ASN A 113 3.76 -4.71 11.40
CA ASN A 113 5.01 -4.80 12.12
C ASN A 113 5.84 -3.57 11.77
N ASN A 114 5.92 -2.62 12.71
CA ASN A 114 7.02 -1.67 12.70
C ASN A 114 8.23 -2.39 13.33
N PRO A 115 9.21 -2.87 12.55
CA PRO A 115 10.36 -3.58 13.11
C PRO A 115 11.27 -2.69 14.00
N PHE A 116 11.09 -1.36 13.97
CA PHE A 116 11.86 -0.40 14.78
C PHE A 116 11.19 -0.04 16.10
N LEU A 117 9.90 -0.33 16.28
CA LEU A 117 9.19 -0.05 17.51
C LEU A 117 9.13 -1.31 18.38
N ARG A 118 10.21 -1.57 19.10
CA ARG A 118 10.21 -2.48 20.27
C ARG A 118 9.35 -1.96 21.44
N THR A 119 8.76 -0.78 21.32
CA THR A 119 7.93 -0.15 22.33
C THR A 119 6.45 -0.20 21.92
N ARG A 120 5.63 -0.71 22.84
CA ARG A 120 4.16 -0.91 22.77
C ARG A 120 3.34 0.41 22.65
N ALA A 121 3.88 1.44 21.99
CA ALA A 121 3.33 2.80 22.00
C ALA A 121 2.95 3.35 20.60
N ALA A 122 3.18 2.61 19.51
CA ALA A 122 2.53 2.95 18.25
C ALA A 122 1.04 2.58 18.34
N SER A 123 0.17 3.56 18.08
CA SER A 123 -1.23 3.31 17.73
C SER A 123 -1.24 2.20 16.67
N GLY A 124 -1.81 1.05 17.02
CA GLY A 124 -1.47 -0.19 16.33
C GLY A 124 -2.04 -0.27 14.93
N GLY A 125 -1.40 0.34 13.92
CA GLY A 125 -1.61 0.13 12.49
C GLY A 125 -1.59 1.38 11.62
N LEU A 126 -1.97 1.21 10.35
CA LEU A 126 -1.99 2.31 9.38
C LEU A 126 -2.88 3.46 9.87
N ALA A 127 -2.39 4.67 9.70
CA ALA A 127 -3.13 5.90 9.94
C ALA A 127 -4.28 6.03 8.93
N GLY A 128 -5.30 6.80 9.30
CA GLY A 128 -6.30 7.23 8.32
C GLY A 128 -5.62 8.03 7.20
N MET A 129 -6.03 7.77 5.96
CA MET A 129 -5.60 8.55 4.79
C MET A 129 -6.70 9.55 4.42
N THR A 130 -6.31 10.69 3.87
CA THR A 130 -7.28 11.69 3.41
C THR A 130 -7.69 11.34 1.99
N ALA A 131 -8.95 10.95 1.81
CA ALA A 131 -9.53 10.67 0.50
C ALA A 131 -10.25 11.90 -0.04
N GLY A 132 -9.94 12.28 -1.29
CA GLY A 132 -10.71 13.25 -2.05
C GLY A 132 -12.09 12.72 -2.47
N LYS A 133 -12.84 13.55 -3.19
CA LYS A 133 -14.12 13.11 -3.76
C LYS A 133 -13.87 12.02 -4.79
N GLY A 134 -14.65 10.94 -4.73
CA GLY A 134 -14.47 9.80 -5.62
C GLY A 134 -13.33 8.88 -5.22
N SER A 135 -12.85 8.93 -3.98
CA SER A 135 -11.78 8.06 -3.49
C SER A 135 -12.27 7.13 -2.39
N TYR A 136 -11.96 5.83 -2.50
CA TYR A 136 -12.22 4.80 -1.50
C TYR A 136 -10.91 4.18 -1.04
N ILE A 137 -10.76 4.06 0.27
CA ILE A 137 -9.58 3.47 0.90
C ILE A 137 -10.03 2.32 1.76
N ALA A 138 -9.54 1.12 1.45
CA ALA A 138 -9.80 -0.09 2.21
C ALA A 138 -8.49 -0.57 2.85
N PHE A 139 -8.56 -0.92 4.13
CA PHE A 139 -7.46 -1.50 4.87
C PHE A 139 -7.85 -2.92 5.28
N ALA A 140 -6.97 -3.91 5.08
CA ALA A 140 -7.24 -5.29 5.47
C ALA A 140 -7.38 -5.49 7.00
N ALA A 141 -7.05 -4.47 7.79
CA ALA A 141 -7.39 -4.40 9.20
C ALA A 141 -7.77 -2.96 9.60
N ALA A 142 -8.59 -2.78 10.64
CA ALA A 142 -9.10 -1.46 11.04
C ALA A 142 -7.97 -0.48 11.48
N PRO A 143 -7.95 0.79 11.04
CA PRO A 143 -6.94 1.78 11.47
C PRO A 143 -6.74 1.78 13.00
N GLY A 144 -5.49 1.71 13.46
CA GLY A 144 -5.17 1.69 14.90
C GLY A 144 -5.48 0.39 15.70
N LYS A 145 -5.99 -0.68 15.09
CA LYS A 145 -6.18 -2.02 15.70
C LYS A 145 -5.25 -3.12 15.16
N VAL A 146 -4.29 -3.61 15.96
CA VAL A 146 -3.40 -4.73 15.60
C VAL A 146 -4.19 -5.92 15.00
N ALA A 147 -3.83 -6.38 13.80
CA ALA A 147 -4.37 -7.62 13.24
C ALA A 147 -3.65 -8.78 13.93
N TRP A 148 -4.41 -9.57 14.69
CA TRP A 148 -3.91 -10.79 15.32
C TRP A 148 -4.15 -11.94 14.35
N ASP A 149 -3.08 -12.58 13.90
CA ASP A 149 -3.18 -13.86 13.21
C ASP A 149 -2.97 -14.98 14.25
N ALA A 150 -4.08 -15.44 14.83
CA ALA A 150 -4.17 -16.69 15.59
C ALA A 150 -5.65 -17.06 15.76
N GLY A 151 -6.12 -18.05 15.00
CA GLY A 151 -7.37 -18.74 15.31
C GLY A 151 -7.25 -19.51 16.63
N PRO A 152 -8.36 -19.75 17.36
CA PRO A 152 -8.32 -20.51 18.60
C PRO A 152 -8.05 -21.99 18.31
N ALA A 153 -7.22 -22.60 19.17
CA ALA A 153 -7.05 -24.05 19.28
C ALA A 153 -8.31 -24.71 19.85
#